data_AF-A0A5C1AAF7-F1
#
_entry.id   AF-A0A5C1AAF7-F1
#
_cell.length_a   1.000
_cell.length_b   1.000
_cell.length_c   1.000
_cell.angle_alpha   90.00
_cell.angle_beta   90.00
_cell.angle_gamma   90.00
#
_symmetry.space_group_name_H-M   'P 1'
#
loop_
_entity.id
_entity.type
_entity.pdbx_description
1 polymer ?
#
loop_
_entity_poly.entity_id
_entity_poly.type
_entity_poly.pdbx_seq_one_letter_code
_entity_poly.pdbx_strand_id
1 'polypeptide(L)'
;MVIRKWVATAALSAVTGLAISATEPATSIPAAGTPAAPMIYTFGTLRTAKADEARAKSAAYLTATHKLDQAAFDKIWANEGRSVLDRTIDSLVLGSPDIAAALKTAKNPDADPPLDAPAFLKDAKADPFFTANVATAYAKALSNKRVYEEALDALKAVQPELVVDPASYYFYKAVSEHALIQKDQAVGSITRLLDDVADTPDRYKMVATLMFFDMQNWSPDAKDLANVGRLMDNSGRRLDLARGGEKTQEIQKKILFRLDEKIKELENQSKGQCNGGQCPNGGECDKPGPGNLNPNNPANDSRIMGGGGDGKVNDKQLKKLGEEWGKLPASERAKAIQEITRDMPPKFRPMIEEYFKSLNKLHNVQP
;
A
#
# COMPACT_ATOMS: atom_id res chain seq x y z
N MET A 1 -13.14 -25.69 -6.21
CA MET A 1 -14.29 -25.31 -7.06
C MET A 1 -15.06 -24.23 -6.30
N VAL A 2 -15.48 -23.12 -6.93
CA VAL A 2 -16.15 -21.90 -6.35
C VAL A 2 -15.26 -20.63 -6.23
N ILE A 3 -14.35 -20.37 -7.17
CA ILE A 3 -13.84 -18.98 -7.42
C ILE A 3 -14.25 -18.49 -8.82
N ARG A 4 -14.53 -19.41 -9.76
CA ARG A 4 -14.90 -19.13 -11.16
C ARG A 4 -16.18 -18.30 -11.40
N LYS A 5 -17.03 -18.07 -10.40
CA LYS A 5 -18.34 -17.41 -10.61
C LYS A 5 -18.33 -15.88 -10.47
N TRP A 6 -17.26 -15.28 -9.91
CA TRP A 6 -17.27 -13.85 -9.57
C TRP A 6 -16.72 -12.91 -10.66
N VAL A 7 -16.19 -13.44 -11.76
CA VAL A 7 -15.55 -12.62 -12.82
C VAL A 7 -16.47 -12.35 -14.02
N ALA A 8 -17.63 -13.00 -14.12
CA ALA A 8 -18.46 -12.97 -15.33
C ALA A 8 -19.42 -11.77 -15.48
N THR A 9 -19.45 -10.81 -14.54
CA THR A 9 -20.53 -9.79 -14.51
C THR A 9 -20.11 -8.36 -14.90
N ALA A 10 -18.95 -8.16 -15.53
CA ALA A 10 -18.42 -6.82 -15.80
C ALA A 10 -18.24 -6.45 -17.28
N ALA A 11 -18.87 -7.15 -18.23
CA ALA A 11 -18.72 -6.81 -19.65
C ALA A 11 -19.97 -7.15 -20.47
N LEU A 12 -20.99 -6.29 -20.44
CA LEU A 12 -21.89 -6.11 -21.60
C LEU A 12 -22.74 -4.84 -21.44
N SER A 13 -22.25 -3.70 -21.92
CA SER A 13 -23.11 -2.60 -22.36
C SER A 13 -22.31 -1.60 -23.20
N ALA A 14 -22.91 -1.23 -24.33
CA ALA A 14 -22.49 -0.25 -25.31
C ALA A 14 -21.44 -0.71 -26.34
N VAL A 15 -21.89 -1.19 -27.51
CA VAL A 15 -21.66 -0.53 -28.81
C VAL A 15 -22.73 -1.04 -29.79
N THR A 16 -23.67 -0.17 -30.16
CA THR A 16 -24.43 -0.26 -31.43
C THR A 16 -24.53 1.15 -31.98
N GLY A 17 -23.89 1.42 -33.12
CA GLY A 17 -23.93 2.75 -33.75
C GLY A 17 -23.02 2.90 -34.96
N LEU A 18 -23.48 2.37 -36.10
CA LEU A 18 -23.43 2.85 -37.49
C LEU A 18 -22.21 3.61 -38.08
N ALA A 19 -21.92 3.23 -39.34
CA ALA A 19 -20.85 3.64 -40.25
C ALA A 19 -20.84 5.12 -40.72
N ILE A 20 -19.68 5.58 -41.24
CA ILE A 20 -19.49 6.28 -42.55
C ILE A 20 -17.98 6.40 -42.86
N SER A 21 -17.63 6.23 -44.13
CA SER A 21 -16.32 6.29 -44.79
C SER A 21 -15.82 7.71 -45.10
N ALA A 22 -14.50 7.98 -45.01
CA ALA A 22 -13.77 8.98 -45.82
C ALA A 22 -12.23 8.86 -45.69
N THR A 23 -11.53 9.28 -46.74
CA THR A 23 -10.11 9.18 -47.11
C THR A 23 -9.16 10.22 -46.47
N GLU A 24 -7.98 9.75 -45.98
CA GLU A 24 -6.62 10.35 -45.81
C GLU A 24 -6.41 11.83 -45.32
N PRO A 25 -5.16 12.29 -45.01
CA PRO A 25 -4.30 11.91 -43.88
C PRO A 25 -3.90 13.16 -43.04
N ALA A 26 -3.88 13.07 -41.70
CA ALA A 26 -3.26 14.13 -40.87
C ALA A 26 -2.85 13.61 -39.48
N THR A 27 -1.55 13.65 -39.23
CA THR A 27 -0.85 13.87 -37.95
C THR A 27 -1.61 13.52 -36.66
N SER A 28 -1.30 12.36 -36.07
CA SER A 28 -1.77 12.01 -34.73
C SER A 28 -0.73 12.36 -33.65
N ILE A 29 -1.18 13.25 -32.77
CA ILE A 29 -0.78 13.40 -31.36
C ILE A 29 -0.73 12.00 -30.70
N PRO A 30 0.24 11.67 -29.83
CA PRO A 30 0.23 10.39 -29.14
C PRO A 30 -0.95 10.35 -28.16
N ALA A 31 -2.02 9.67 -28.58
CA ALA A 31 -3.19 9.39 -27.77
C ALA A 31 -2.84 8.39 -26.66
N ALA A 32 -3.54 8.58 -25.55
CA ALA A 32 -3.48 7.81 -24.33
C ALA A 32 -3.52 6.28 -24.54
N GLY A 33 -2.74 5.60 -23.70
CA GLY A 33 -3.03 4.26 -23.18
C GLY A 33 -3.35 3.19 -24.21
N THR A 34 -2.31 2.48 -24.66
CA THR A 34 -2.49 1.17 -25.29
C THR A 34 -3.33 0.30 -24.34
N PRO A 35 -4.51 -0.21 -24.76
CA PRO A 35 -5.22 -1.18 -23.96
C PRO A 35 -4.33 -2.40 -23.80
N ALA A 36 -4.11 -2.82 -22.55
CA ALA A 36 -3.36 -4.03 -22.24
C ALA A 36 -3.90 -5.18 -23.09
N ALA A 37 -3.01 -5.85 -23.82
CA ALA A 37 -3.39 -6.99 -24.66
C ALA A 37 -4.21 -7.99 -23.82
N PRO A 38 -5.30 -8.57 -24.36
CA PRO A 38 -6.09 -9.54 -23.63
C PRO A 38 -5.19 -10.71 -23.22
N MET A 39 -5.14 -11.00 -21.93
CA MET A 39 -4.37 -12.13 -21.39
C MET A 39 -4.84 -13.41 -22.07
N ILE A 40 -3.99 -14.01 -22.90
CA ILE A 40 -4.21 -15.31 -23.50
C ILE A 40 -4.04 -16.34 -22.38
N TYR A 41 -5.16 -16.87 -21.89
CA TYR A 41 -5.15 -17.95 -20.90
C TYR A 41 -4.87 -19.28 -21.61
N THR A 42 -3.62 -19.72 -21.58
CA THR A 42 -3.24 -21.09 -21.93
C THR A 42 -3.69 -22.04 -20.80
N PHE A 43 -4.60 -22.97 -21.13
CA PHE A 43 -5.18 -23.98 -20.23
C PHE A 43 -4.24 -25.19 -20.01
N GLY A 44 -2.97 -24.93 -19.68
CA GLY A 44 -2.03 -25.97 -19.27
C GLY A 44 -1.97 -26.06 -17.75
N THR A 45 -2.14 -27.25 -17.17
CA THR A 45 -1.84 -27.46 -15.74
C THR A 45 -0.34 -27.41 -15.54
N LEU A 46 0.14 -26.36 -14.88
CA LEU A 46 1.53 -26.21 -14.47
C LEU A 46 1.82 -27.10 -13.25
N ARG A 47 3.03 -27.66 -13.21
CA ARG A 47 3.50 -28.50 -12.11
C ARG A 47 4.96 -28.21 -11.83
N THR A 48 5.38 -28.37 -10.58
CA THR A 48 6.80 -28.44 -10.25
C THR A 48 7.44 -29.59 -11.02
N ALA A 49 8.55 -29.32 -11.68
CA ALA A 49 9.31 -30.31 -12.43
C ALA A 49 9.79 -31.42 -11.49
N LYS A 50 9.75 -32.67 -11.96
CA LYS A 50 10.34 -33.78 -11.21
C LYS A 50 11.85 -33.56 -11.07
N ALA A 51 12.42 -34.01 -9.95
CA ALA A 51 13.85 -33.83 -9.68
C ALA A 51 14.73 -34.38 -10.82
N ASP A 52 14.40 -35.54 -11.38
CA ASP A 52 15.15 -36.13 -12.49
C ASP A 52 15.08 -35.31 -13.78
N GLU A 53 13.92 -34.73 -14.08
CA GLU A 53 13.73 -33.86 -15.25
C GLU A 53 14.52 -32.56 -15.10
N ALA A 54 14.43 -31.93 -13.93
CA ALA A 54 15.17 -30.73 -13.61
C ALA A 54 16.68 -30.97 -13.62
N ARG A 55 17.13 -32.14 -13.12
CA ARG A 55 18.53 -32.60 -13.20
C ARG A 55 18.97 -32.76 -14.64
N ALA A 56 18.20 -33.47 -15.47
CA ALA A 56 18.52 -33.68 -16.88
C ALA A 56 18.65 -32.35 -17.65
N LYS A 57 17.70 -31.42 -17.47
CA LYS A 57 17.75 -30.09 -18.11
C LYS A 57 18.96 -29.26 -17.64
N SER A 58 19.26 -29.30 -16.34
CA SER A 58 20.44 -28.60 -15.79
C SER A 58 21.76 -29.19 -16.31
N ALA A 59 21.87 -30.52 -16.39
CA ALA A 59 23.03 -31.20 -16.95
C ALA A 59 23.20 -30.89 -18.45
N ALA A 60 22.10 -30.91 -19.21
CA ALA A 60 22.11 -30.56 -20.63
C ALA A 60 22.61 -29.12 -20.87
N TYR A 61 22.13 -28.16 -20.08
CA TYR A 61 22.61 -26.77 -20.12
C TYR A 61 24.11 -26.65 -19.81
N LEU A 62 24.57 -27.28 -18.73
CA LEU A 62 25.99 -27.22 -18.33
C LEU A 62 26.91 -27.93 -19.33
N THR A 63 26.44 -29.00 -19.95
CA THR A 63 27.16 -29.71 -21.02
C THR A 63 27.27 -28.84 -22.27
N ALA A 64 26.16 -28.23 -22.69
CA ALA A 64 26.12 -27.34 -23.86
C ALA A 64 27.00 -26.10 -23.70
N THR A 65 27.19 -25.64 -22.46
CA THR A 65 28.07 -24.50 -22.14
C THR A 65 29.52 -24.92 -21.82
N HIS A 66 29.84 -26.22 -21.84
CA HIS A 66 31.14 -26.78 -21.45
C HIS A 66 31.58 -26.44 -20.03
N LYS A 67 30.64 -26.32 -19.09
CA LYS A 67 30.87 -25.93 -17.69
C LYS A 67 30.38 -26.96 -16.68
N LEU A 68 30.18 -28.21 -17.10
CA LEU A 68 29.74 -29.27 -16.22
C LEU A 68 30.91 -29.79 -15.37
N ASP A 69 30.90 -29.47 -14.08
CA ASP A 69 31.65 -30.20 -13.06
C ASP A 69 30.78 -31.34 -12.52
N GLN A 70 31.07 -32.57 -12.96
CA GLN A 70 30.29 -33.76 -12.62
C GLN A 70 30.25 -34.01 -11.10
N ALA A 71 31.38 -33.84 -10.40
CA ALA A 71 31.46 -34.13 -8.97
C ALA A 71 30.67 -33.11 -8.15
N ALA A 72 30.80 -31.82 -8.48
CA ALA A 72 30.01 -30.76 -7.84
C ALA A 72 28.51 -30.90 -8.14
N PHE A 73 28.17 -31.22 -9.39
CA PHE A 73 26.79 -31.42 -9.83
C PHE A 73 26.13 -32.58 -9.08
N ASP A 74 26.77 -33.76 -9.02
CA ASP A 74 26.20 -34.93 -8.34
C ASP A 74 26.02 -34.68 -6.83
N LYS A 75 26.94 -33.94 -6.20
CA LYS A 75 26.81 -33.53 -4.80
C LYS A 75 25.58 -32.63 -4.55
N ILE A 76 25.26 -31.72 -5.47
CA ILE A 76 24.07 -30.86 -5.36
C ILE A 76 22.80 -31.70 -5.41
N TRP A 77 22.72 -32.63 -6.37
CA TRP A 77 21.52 -33.44 -6.57
C TRP A 77 21.33 -34.52 -5.50
N ALA A 78 22.41 -34.97 -4.86
CA ALA A 78 22.37 -35.87 -3.70
C ALA A 78 21.75 -35.20 -2.45
N ASN A 79 21.67 -33.87 -2.39
CA ASN A 79 21.08 -33.18 -1.25
C ASN A 79 19.54 -33.15 -1.33
N GLU A 80 18.90 -34.24 -0.91
CA GLU A 80 17.46 -34.40 -0.96
C GLU A 80 16.66 -33.41 -0.08
N GLY A 81 17.32 -32.79 0.91
CA GLY A 81 16.70 -31.79 1.79
C GLY A 81 16.47 -30.43 1.14
N ARG A 82 17.08 -30.13 -0.02
CA ARG A 82 16.85 -28.87 -0.75
C ARG A 82 15.71 -29.01 -1.75
N SER A 83 15.00 -27.91 -2.01
CA SER A 83 13.96 -27.88 -3.04
C SER A 83 14.55 -28.13 -4.44
N VAL A 84 13.71 -28.59 -5.38
CA VAL A 84 14.11 -28.78 -6.78
C VAL A 84 14.62 -27.46 -7.38
N LEU A 85 13.95 -26.35 -7.10
CA LEU A 85 14.39 -25.01 -7.51
C LEU A 85 15.79 -24.71 -6.98
N ASP A 86 16.04 -24.89 -5.68
CA ASP A 86 17.36 -24.55 -5.10
C ASP A 86 18.47 -25.44 -5.70
N ARG A 87 18.22 -26.74 -5.93
CA ARG A 87 19.18 -27.65 -6.58
C ARG A 87 19.45 -27.29 -8.04
N THR A 88 18.42 -26.93 -8.80
CA THR A 88 18.57 -26.41 -10.17
C THR A 88 19.44 -25.17 -10.16
N ILE A 89 19.19 -24.23 -9.26
CA ILE A 89 19.92 -22.96 -9.19
C ILE A 89 21.37 -23.17 -8.78
N ASP A 90 21.63 -23.99 -7.76
CA ASP A 90 22.99 -24.34 -7.37
C ASP A 90 23.76 -24.97 -8.55
N SER A 91 23.08 -25.77 -9.38
CA SER A 91 23.67 -26.36 -10.59
C SER A 91 23.97 -25.30 -11.66
N LEU A 92 23.01 -24.42 -11.96
CA LEU A 92 23.19 -23.36 -12.97
C LEU A 92 24.29 -22.36 -12.58
N VAL A 93 24.49 -22.13 -11.29
CA VAL A 93 25.54 -21.26 -10.74
C VAL A 93 26.95 -21.83 -10.95
N LEU A 94 27.13 -23.15 -11.05
CA LEU A 94 28.43 -23.75 -11.40
C LEU A 94 28.96 -23.23 -12.74
N GLY A 95 28.06 -22.94 -13.68
CA GLY A 95 28.40 -22.45 -15.02
C GLY A 95 28.49 -20.93 -15.14
N SER A 96 28.23 -20.14 -14.10
CA SER A 96 28.20 -18.68 -14.24
C SER A 96 28.60 -17.96 -12.96
N PRO A 97 29.88 -17.53 -12.83
CA PRO A 97 30.36 -16.84 -11.63
C PRO A 97 29.64 -15.51 -11.40
N ASP A 98 29.25 -14.80 -12.46
CA ASP A 98 28.52 -13.53 -12.36
C ASP A 98 27.14 -13.71 -11.71
N ILE A 99 26.46 -14.81 -12.03
CA ILE A 99 25.17 -15.15 -11.43
C ILE A 99 25.33 -15.65 -10.01
N ALA A 100 26.40 -16.41 -9.73
CA ALA A 100 26.78 -16.78 -8.37
C ALA A 100 26.88 -15.54 -7.48
N ALA A 101 27.58 -14.51 -7.96
CA ALA A 101 27.75 -13.25 -7.28
C ALA A 101 26.42 -12.51 -7.14
N ALA A 102 25.64 -12.36 -8.20
CA ALA A 102 24.34 -11.67 -8.18
C ALA A 102 23.36 -12.31 -7.19
N LEU A 103 23.23 -13.64 -7.20
CA LEU A 103 22.36 -14.37 -6.27
C LEU A 103 22.89 -14.33 -4.84
N LYS A 104 24.21 -14.35 -4.63
CA LYS A 104 24.81 -14.20 -3.29
C LYS A 104 24.49 -12.84 -2.71
N THR A 105 24.65 -11.77 -3.50
CA THR A 105 24.27 -10.40 -3.10
C THR A 105 22.78 -10.28 -2.83
N ALA A 106 21.92 -10.85 -3.69
CA ALA A 106 20.47 -10.83 -3.50
C ALA A 106 20.02 -11.55 -2.23
N LYS A 107 20.70 -12.65 -1.87
CA LYS A 107 20.41 -13.45 -0.66
C LYS A 107 21.01 -12.84 0.62
N ASN A 108 22.00 -11.95 0.51
CA ASN A 108 22.62 -11.30 1.67
C ASN A 108 21.64 -10.26 2.26
N PRO A 109 21.18 -10.42 3.52
CA PRO A 109 20.27 -9.46 4.15
C PRO A 109 20.88 -8.05 4.23
N ASP A 110 22.18 -7.95 4.44
CA ASP A 110 22.89 -6.67 4.68
C ASP A 110 23.39 -6.00 3.38
N ALA A 111 23.24 -6.67 2.23
CA ALA A 111 23.65 -6.08 0.96
C ALA A 111 22.68 -4.97 0.55
N ASP A 112 23.23 -3.92 -0.06
CA ASP A 112 22.43 -2.85 -0.65
C ASP A 112 21.43 -3.40 -1.67
N PRO A 113 20.20 -2.85 -1.72
CA PRO A 113 19.22 -3.29 -2.69
C PRO A 113 19.68 -2.93 -4.11
N PRO A 114 19.57 -3.86 -5.07
CA PRO A 114 19.93 -3.60 -6.46
C PRO A 114 19.08 -2.45 -7.02
N LEU A 115 19.66 -1.59 -7.88
CA LEU A 115 18.92 -0.50 -8.53
C LEU A 115 18.14 -0.97 -9.76
N ASP A 116 18.63 -2.03 -10.41
CA ASP A 116 18.06 -2.61 -11.62
C ASP A 116 18.09 -4.13 -11.55
N ALA A 117 17.17 -4.78 -12.27
CA ALA A 117 17.27 -6.21 -12.53
C ALA A 117 18.59 -6.51 -13.27
N PRO A 118 19.31 -7.60 -12.92
CA PRO A 118 20.59 -7.92 -13.53
C PRO A 118 20.52 -7.99 -15.06
N ALA A 119 21.53 -7.43 -15.74
CA ALA A 119 21.54 -7.32 -17.20
C ALA A 119 21.43 -8.69 -17.91
N PHE A 120 21.95 -9.76 -17.31
CA PHE A 120 21.85 -11.11 -17.86
C PHE A 120 20.41 -11.62 -17.97
N LEU A 121 19.46 -11.08 -17.20
CA LEU A 121 18.03 -11.42 -17.34
C LEU A 121 17.39 -10.80 -18.58
N LYS A 122 18.05 -9.81 -19.18
CA LYS A 122 17.61 -9.10 -20.39
C LYS A 122 18.36 -9.57 -21.65
N ASP A 123 19.29 -10.52 -21.52
CA ASP A 123 20.01 -11.06 -22.66
C ASP A 123 19.15 -12.07 -23.42
N ALA A 124 18.67 -11.67 -24.60
CA ALA A 124 17.85 -12.51 -25.47
C ALA A 124 18.59 -13.74 -26.01
N LYS A 125 19.93 -13.78 -25.92
CA LYS A 125 20.74 -14.95 -26.31
C LYS A 125 20.92 -15.97 -25.19
N ALA A 126 20.58 -15.60 -23.95
CA ALA A 126 20.66 -16.52 -22.83
C ALA A 126 19.62 -17.63 -22.97
N ASP A 127 19.98 -18.84 -22.54
CA ASP A 127 19.08 -19.99 -22.58
C ASP A 127 17.78 -19.70 -21.79
N PRO A 128 16.58 -19.90 -22.38
CA PRO A 128 15.32 -19.54 -21.71
C PRO A 128 15.06 -20.31 -20.42
N PHE A 129 15.46 -21.58 -20.33
CA PHE A 129 15.32 -22.38 -19.11
C PHE A 129 16.22 -21.82 -18.02
N PHE A 130 17.47 -21.49 -18.36
CA PHE A 130 18.40 -20.85 -17.44
C PHE A 130 17.87 -19.51 -16.90
N THR A 131 17.49 -18.60 -17.80
CA THR A 131 17.03 -17.26 -17.42
C THR A 131 15.77 -17.31 -16.56
N ALA A 132 14.80 -18.16 -16.91
CA ALA A 132 13.55 -18.30 -16.16
C ALA A 132 13.76 -18.77 -14.71
N ASN A 133 14.64 -19.76 -14.51
CA ASN A 133 14.92 -20.28 -13.19
C ASN A 133 15.74 -19.29 -12.35
N VAL A 134 16.78 -18.67 -12.93
CA VAL A 134 17.58 -17.67 -12.22
C VAL A 134 16.74 -16.44 -11.85
N ALA A 135 15.87 -15.95 -12.73
CA ALA A 135 14.94 -14.87 -12.44
C ALA A 135 14.03 -15.21 -11.25
N THR A 136 13.49 -16.43 -11.22
CA THR A 136 12.61 -16.89 -10.13
C THR A 136 13.35 -16.95 -8.78
N ALA A 137 14.58 -17.48 -8.78
CA ALA A 137 15.39 -17.53 -7.57
C ALA A 137 15.85 -16.15 -7.09
N TYR A 138 16.16 -15.26 -8.02
CA TYR A 138 16.51 -13.88 -7.74
C TYR A 138 15.33 -13.13 -7.13
N ALA A 139 14.14 -13.26 -7.72
CA ALA A 139 12.92 -12.66 -7.20
C ALA A 139 12.56 -13.21 -5.81
N LYS A 140 12.66 -14.52 -5.58
CA LYS A 140 12.49 -15.14 -4.26
C LYS A 140 13.41 -14.49 -3.21
N ALA A 141 14.69 -14.28 -3.54
CA ALA A 141 15.64 -13.66 -2.62
C ALA A 141 15.30 -12.18 -2.35
N LEU A 142 14.96 -11.43 -3.38
CA LEU A 142 14.61 -10.01 -3.28
C LEU A 142 13.28 -9.75 -2.55
N SER A 143 12.26 -10.58 -2.77
CA SER A 143 10.98 -10.47 -2.08
C SER A 143 11.14 -10.63 -0.56
N ASN A 144 12.03 -11.51 -0.10
CA ASN A 144 12.33 -11.67 1.33
C ASN A 144 12.97 -10.41 1.94
N LYS A 145 13.65 -9.59 1.13
CA LYS A 145 14.22 -8.30 1.52
C LYS A 145 13.27 -7.12 1.26
N ARG A 146 12.03 -7.38 0.87
CA ARG A 146 11.03 -6.36 0.49
C ARG A 146 11.46 -5.51 -0.72
N VAL A 147 12.34 -6.03 -1.58
CA VAL A 147 12.81 -5.40 -2.83
C VAL A 147 11.90 -5.86 -3.98
N TYR A 148 10.67 -5.35 -3.98
CA TYR A 148 9.60 -5.88 -4.84
C TYR A 148 9.65 -5.39 -6.28
N GLU A 149 10.17 -4.19 -6.53
CA GLU A 149 10.26 -3.62 -7.89
C GLU A 149 11.16 -4.48 -8.78
N GLU A 150 12.40 -4.72 -8.35
CA GLU A 150 13.37 -5.50 -9.13
C GLU A 150 13.02 -7.00 -9.15
N ALA A 151 12.38 -7.52 -8.11
CA ALA A 151 11.82 -8.86 -8.11
C ALA A 151 10.75 -9.02 -9.21
N LEU A 152 9.84 -8.04 -9.32
CA LEU A 152 8.78 -8.08 -10.32
C LEU A 152 9.32 -7.86 -11.74
N ASP A 153 10.30 -6.98 -11.92
CA ASP A 153 10.96 -6.76 -13.21
C ASP A 153 11.66 -8.04 -13.70
N ALA A 154 12.33 -8.76 -12.80
CA ALA A 154 12.93 -10.06 -13.12
C ALA A 154 11.88 -11.10 -13.55
N LEU A 155 10.76 -11.19 -12.85
CA LEU A 155 9.70 -12.17 -13.14
C LEU A 155 8.91 -11.85 -14.41
N LYS A 156 8.71 -10.57 -14.73
CA LYS A 156 8.02 -10.14 -15.96
C LYS A 156 8.81 -10.45 -17.24
N ALA A 157 10.12 -10.61 -17.13
CA ALA A 157 11.00 -10.93 -18.26
C ALA A 157 10.95 -12.41 -18.67
N VAL A 158 10.31 -13.29 -17.89
CA VAL A 158 10.39 -14.75 -18.09
C VAL A 158 9.01 -15.42 -18.09
N GLN A 159 8.92 -16.56 -18.78
CA GLN A 159 7.70 -17.34 -18.89
C GLN A 159 7.62 -18.41 -17.77
N PRO A 160 6.47 -18.57 -17.11
CA PRO A 160 6.29 -19.53 -16.01
C PRO A 160 6.43 -20.98 -16.46
N GLU A 161 6.12 -21.31 -17.72
CA GLU A 161 6.22 -22.66 -18.30
C GLU A 161 7.67 -23.19 -18.36
N LEU A 162 8.65 -22.28 -18.32
CA LEU A 162 10.08 -22.61 -18.37
C LEU A 162 10.70 -22.79 -16.98
N VAL A 163 9.96 -22.49 -15.92
CA VAL A 163 10.43 -22.53 -14.53
C VAL A 163 10.21 -23.93 -13.95
N VAL A 164 11.20 -24.47 -13.22
CA VAL A 164 11.08 -25.78 -12.57
C VAL A 164 10.09 -25.78 -11.40
N ASP A 165 9.81 -24.61 -10.83
CA ASP A 165 8.84 -24.38 -9.77
C ASP A 165 7.91 -23.20 -10.09
N PRO A 166 6.85 -23.43 -10.89
CA PRO A 166 5.86 -22.40 -11.22
C PRO A 166 5.09 -21.86 -10.01
N ALA A 167 4.98 -22.65 -8.93
CA ALA A 167 4.31 -22.22 -7.71
C ALA A 167 5.08 -21.07 -7.05
N SER A 168 6.41 -21.22 -6.90
CA SER A 168 7.25 -20.13 -6.41
C SER A 168 7.23 -18.92 -7.33
N TYR A 169 7.25 -19.11 -8.66
CA TYR A 169 7.15 -18.01 -9.63
C TYR A 169 5.90 -17.14 -9.37
N TYR A 170 4.71 -17.74 -9.41
CA TYR A 170 3.47 -16.97 -9.26
C TYR A 170 3.28 -16.44 -7.84
N PHE A 171 3.74 -17.17 -6.82
CA PHE A 171 3.68 -16.72 -5.44
C PHE A 171 4.49 -15.44 -5.23
N TYR A 172 5.79 -15.43 -5.58
CA TYR A 172 6.63 -14.23 -5.40
C TYR A 172 6.23 -13.08 -6.34
N LYS A 173 5.68 -13.40 -7.51
CA LYS A 173 5.06 -12.40 -8.40
C LYS A 173 3.86 -11.72 -7.73
N ALA A 174 2.92 -12.51 -7.21
CA ALA A 174 1.74 -12.01 -6.53
C ALA A 174 2.09 -11.19 -5.27
N VAL A 175 3.06 -11.65 -4.47
CA VAL A 175 3.54 -10.92 -3.28
C VAL A 175 4.11 -9.55 -3.68
N SER A 176 4.92 -9.52 -4.73
CA SER A 176 5.51 -8.27 -5.22
C SER A 176 4.45 -7.32 -5.78
N GLU A 177 3.49 -7.82 -6.56
CA GLU A 177 2.39 -7.03 -7.12
C GLU A 177 1.46 -6.48 -6.03
N HIS A 178 1.12 -7.29 -5.01
CA HIS A 178 0.31 -6.84 -3.86
C HIS A 178 1.00 -5.73 -3.07
N ALA A 179 2.29 -5.90 -2.76
CA ALA A 179 3.07 -4.90 -2.02
C ALA A 179 3.27 -3.59 -2.81
N LEU A 180 3.24 -3.67 -4.13
CA LEU A 180 3.29 -2.51 -5.04
C LEU A 180 1.89 -1.94 -5.37
N ILE A 181 0.84 -2.41 -4.70
CA ILE A 181 -0.55 -1.94 -4.85
C ILE A 181 -1.06 -2.12 -6.30
N GLN A 182 -0.61 -3.19 -6.97
CA GLN A 182 -0.99 -3.58 -8.33
C GLN A 182 -2.14 -4.59 -8.27
N LYS A 183 -3.33 -4.15 -7.85
CA LYS A 183 -4.49 -5.02 -7.53
C LYS A 183 -4.83 -6.00 -8.66
N ASP A 184 -5.02 -5.50 -9.87
CA ASP A 184 -5.48 -6.34 -11.00
C ASP A 184 -4.42 -7.37 -11.39
N GLN A 185 -3.15 -6.97 -11.41
CA GLN A 185 -2.03 -7.87 -11.70
C GLN A 185 -1.89 -8.94 -10.61
N ALA A 186 -1.94 -8.54 -9.35
CA ALA A 186 -1.84 -9.44 -8.20
C ALA A 186 -2.99 -10.47 -8.18
N VAL A 187 -4.23 -10.04 -8.43
CA VAL A 187 -5.37 -10.94 -8.57
C VAL A 187 -5.17 -11.93 -9.73
N GLY A 188 -4.66 -11.46 -10.87
CA GLY A 188 -4.31 -12.31 -12.00
C GLY A 188 -3.28 -13.38 -11.62
N SER A 189 -2.18 -12.98 -10.99
CA SER A 189 -1.11 -13.89 -10.55
C SER A 189 -1.60 -14.89 -9.48
N ILE A 190 -2.43 -14.46 -8.53
CA ILE A 190 -3.04 -15.36 -7.53
C ILE A 190 -3.98 -16.36 -8.19
N THR A 191 -4.77 -15.92 -9.17
CA THR A 191 -5.69 -16.82 -9.88
C THR A 191 -4.91 -17.89 -10.63
N ARG A 192 -3.85 -17.52 -11.37
CA ARG A 192 -2.96 -18.49 -12.04
C ARG A 192 -2.29 -19.45 -11.04
N LEU A 193 -1.83 -18.95 -9.89
CA LEU A 193 -1.24 -19.78 -8.83
C LEU A 193 -2.21 -20.84 -8.28
N LEU A 194 -3.48 -20.48 -8.08
CA LEU A 194 -4.48 -21.34 -7.44
C LEU A 194 -5.16 -22.28 -8.44
N ASP A 195 -5.38 -21.83 -9.67
CA ASP A 195 -6.13 -22.58 -10.68
C ASP A 195 -5.23 -23.40 -11.63
N ASP A 196 -4.05 -22.88 -12.02
CA ASP A 196 -3.21 -23.52 -13.04
C ASP A 196 -2.10 -24.39 -12.45
N VAL A 197 -1.58 -24.05 -11.26
CA VAL A 197 -0.49 -24.80 -10.62
C VAL A 197 -1.04 -25.86 -9.67
N ALA A 198 -1.02 -27.13 -10.09
CA ALA A 198 -1.71 -28.21 -9.38
C ALA A 198 -1.09 -28.58 -8.02
N ASP A 199 0.22 -28.46 -7.91
CA ASP A 199 1.03 -28.86 -6.76
C ASP A 199 1.51 -27.69 -5.90
N THR A 200 0.81 -26.56 -5.95
CA THR A 200 1.12 -25.39 -5.11
C THR A 200 1.18 -25.78 -3.62
N PRO A 201 2.27 -25.45 -2.90
CA PRO A 201 2.36 -25.70 -1.46
C PRO A 201 1.26 -24.99 -0.67
N ASP A 202 0.74 -25.64 0.38
CA ASP A 202 -0.39 -25.09 1.16
C ASP A 202 -0.09 -23.73 1.78
N ARG A 203 1.16 -23.48 2.18
CA ARG A 203 1.58 -22.17 2.69
C ARG A 203 1.38 -21.06 1.66
N TYR A 204 1.69 -21.32 0.39
CA TYR A 204 1.48 -20.35 -0.69
C TYR A 204 0.01 -20.17 -0.97
N LYS A 205 -0.79 -21.25 -0.99
CA LYS A 205 -2.25 -21.17 -1.16
C LYS A 205 -2.90 -20.30 -0.08
N MET A 206 -2.54 -20.52 1.19
CA MET A 206 -3.09 -19.79 2.32
C MET A 206 -2.78 -18.29 2.24
N VAL A 207 -1.50 -17.94 2.03
CA VAL A 207 -1.09 -16.54 1.94
C VAL A 207 -1.71 -15.86 0.71
N ALA A 208 -1.71 -16.52 -0.45
CA ALA A 208 -2.33 -15.98 -1.67
C ALA A 208 -3.84 -15.76 -1.50
N THR A 209 -4.54 -16.68 -0.81
CA THR A 209 -5.96 -16.54 -0.50
C THR A 209 -6.21 -15.35 0.44
N LEU A 210 -5.38 -15.18 1.47
CA LEU A 210 -5.48 -14.03 2.37
C LEU A 210 -5.24 -12.71 1.64
N MET A 211 -4.23 -12.64 0.77
CA MET A 211 -3.96 -11.47 -0.07
C MET A 211 -5.12 -11.16 -1.02
N PHE A 212 -5.74 -12.19 -1.60
CA PHE A 212 -6.91 -12.02 -2.45
C PHE A 212 -8.07 -11.37 -1.68
N PHE A 213 -8.42 -11.91 -0.51
CA PHE A 213 -9.49 -11.34 0.32
C PHE A 213 -9.17 -9.95 0.85
N ASP A 214 -7.91 -9.67 1.23
CA ASP A 214 -7.46 -8.33 1.58
C ASP A 214 -7.74 -7.36 0.41
N MET A 215 -7.29 -7.70 -0.80
CA MET A 215 -7.52 -6.86 -1.99
C MET A 215 -8.99 -6.65 -2.35
N GLN A 216 -9.86 -7.63 -2.08
CA GLN A 216 -11.30 -7.45 -2.28
C GLN A 216 -11.89 -6.39 -1.35
N ASN A 217 -11.33 -6.26 -0.15
CA ASN A 217 -11.73 -5.25 0.83
C ASN A 217 -11.07 -3.88 0.61
N TRP A 218 -10.20 -3.72 -0.39
CA TRP A 218 -9.63 -2.42 -0.71
C TRP A 218 -10.73 -1.47 -1.20
N SER A 219 -10.87 -0.35 -0.51
CA SER A 219 -11.81 0.70 -0.89
C SER A 219 -11.52 1.17 -2.32
N PRO A 220 -12.54 1.34 -3.17
CA PRO A 220 -12.36 1.97 -4.49
C PRO A 220 -12.03 3.46 -4.36
N ASP A 221 -12.33 4.06 -3.21
CA ASP A 221 -12.03 5.46 -2.94
C ASP A 221 -10.55 5.66 -2.62
N ALA A 222 -9.85 6.37 -3.50
CA ALA A 222 -8.41 6.58 -3.39
C ALA A 222 -7.99 7.31 -2.10
N LYS A 223 -8.85 8.17 -1.53
CA LYS A 223 -8.58 8.94 -0.30
C LYS A 223 -8.97 8.20 0.98
N ASP A 224 -9.46 6.96 0.87
CA ASP A 224 -9.70 6.11 2.02
C ASP A 224 -8.42 5.93 2.85
N LEU A 225 -8.52 5.99 4.17
CA LEU A 225 -7.35 5.97 5.05
C LEU A 225 -6.57 4.66 4.96
N ALA A 226 -7.21 3.53 4.65
CA ALA A 226 -6.48 2.28 4.44
C ALA A 226 -5.64 2.35 3.15
N ASN A 227 -6.16 2.98 2.09
CA ASN A 227 -5.40 3.21 0.86
C ASN A 227 -4.23 4.18 1.07
N VAL A 228 -4.42 5.21 1.89
CA VAL A 228 -3.33 6.11 2.30
C VAL A 228 -2.28 5.35 3.12
N GLY A 229 -2.70 4.50 4.07
CA GLY A 229 -1.81 3.65 4.84
C GLY A 229 -0.93 2.76 3.97
N ARG A 230 -1.50 2.12 2.93
CA ARG A 230 -0.72 1.33 1.96
C ARG A 230 0.34 2.15 1.23
N LEU A 231 0.02 3.39 0.84
CA LEU A 231 1.02 4.29 0.24
C LEU A 231 2.11 4.67 1.25
N MET A 232 1.74 4.92 2.50
CA MET A 232 2.69 5.21 3.58
C MET A 232 3.64 4.03 3.78
N ASP A 233 3.12 2.80 3.89
CA ASP A 233 3.92 1.57 4.00
C ASP A 233 4.85 1.39 2.79
N ASN A 234 4.37 1.68 1.58
CA ASN A 234 5.19 1.60 0.38
C ASN A 234 6.33 2.64 0.40
N SER A 235 6.04 3.89 0.79
CA SER A 235 7.06 4.93 0.92
C SER A 235 8.06 4.63 2.04
N GLY A 236 7.60 4.13 3.19
CA GLY A 236 8.43 3.73 4.32
C GLY A 236 9.39 2.60 3.92
N ARG A 237 8.87 1.54 3.28
CA ARG A 237 9.71 0.48 2.71
C ARG A 237 10.77 1.03 1.76
N ARG A 238 10.43 1.98 0.89
CA ARG A 238 11.42 2.58 -0.03
C ARG A 238 12.49 3.36 0.72
N LEU A 239 12.14 4.04 1.81
CA LEU A 239 13.10 4.72 2.68
C LEU A 239 13.99 3.71 3.43
N ASP A 240 13.44 2.59 3.92
CA ASP A 240 14.21 1.50 4.54
C ASP A 240 15.26 0.94 3.58
N LEU A 241 14.95 0.94 2.27
CA LEU A 241 15.84 0.53 1.19
C LEU A 241 16.80 1.65 0.72
N ALA A 242 16.91 2.75 1.47
CA ALA A 242 17.71 3.94 1.11
C ALA A 242 17.31 4.60 -0.23
N ARG A 243 16.07 4.40 -0.70
CA ARG A 243 15.56 4.95 -1.97
C ARG A 243 14.76 6.23 -1.75
N GLY A 244 15.40 7.29 -1.28
CA GLY A 244 14.77 8.61 -1.03
C GLY A 244 14.50 9.50 -2.25
N GLY A 245 14.75 9.01 -3.47
CA GLY A 245 14.67 9.80 -4.71
C GLY A 245 13.25 10.20 -5.15
N GLU A 246 13.14 10.71 -6.38
CA GLU A 246 11.91 11.30 -6.95
C GLU A 246 10.67 10.42 -6.81
N LYS A 247 10.76 9.12 -7.18
CA LYS A 247 9.64 8.17 -7.05
C LYS A 247 9.07 8.10 -5.63
N THR A 248 9.92 8.19 -4.61
CA THR A 248 9.48 8.14 -3.19
C THR A 248 8.81 9.45 -2.79
N GLN A 249 9.37 10.57 -3.23
CA GLN A 249 8.77 11.89 -3.01
C GLN A 249 7.42 12.03 -3.71
N GLU A 250 7.23 11.45 -4.90
CA GLU A 250 5.93 11.42 -5.58
C GLU A 250 4.89 10.64 -4.78
N ILE A 251 5.26 9.49 -4.20
CA ILE A 251 4.35 8.72 -3.33
C ILE A 251 3.98 9.55 -2.09
N GLN A 252 4.96 10.21 -1.47
CA GLN A 252 4.75 11.10 -0.32
C GLN A 252 3.83 12.28 -0.67
N LYS A 253 4.01 12.90 -1.85
CA LYS A 253 3.11 13.96 -2.35
C LYS A 253 1.69 13.43 -2.57
N LYS A 254 1.53 12.21 -3.12
CA LYS A 254 0.22 11.56 -3.27
C LYS A 254 -0.45 11.31 -1.92
N ILE A 255 0.31 10.94 -0.89
CA ILE A 255 -0.20 10.80 0.48
C ILE A 255 -0.72 12.13 1.00
N LEU A 256 0.09 13.19 0.92
CA LEU A 256 -0.32 14.54 1.37
C LEU A 256 -1.58 15.01 0.64
N PHE A 257 -1.61 14.86 -0.68
CA PHE A 257 -2.76 15.24 -1.49
C PHE A 257 -4.05 14.53 -1.05
N ARG A 258 -4.00 13.20 -0.85
CA ARG A 258 -5.17 12.42 -0.41
C ARG A 258 -5.62 12.77 1.01
N LEU A 259 -4.68 13.05 1.91
CA LEU A 259 -4.99 13.51 3.26
C LEU A 259 -5.63 14.90 3.25
N ASP A 260 -5.12 15.83 2.44
CA ASP A 260 -5.69 17.16 2.28
C ASP A 260 -7.12 17.11 1.72
N GLU A 261 -7.37 16.26 0.73
CA GLU A 261 -8.73 16.01 0.24
C GLU A 261 -9.63 15.47 1.35
N LYS A 262 -9.15 14.51 2.14
CA LYS A 262 -9.93 13.96 3.26
C LYS A 262 -10.22 14.99 4.34
N ILE A 263 -9.26 15.86 4.66
CA ILE A 263 -9.43 16.96 5.60
C ILE A 263 -10.50 17.92 5.08
N LYS A 264 -10.40 18.35 3.82
CA LYS A 264 -11.41 19.24 3.20
C LYS A 264 -12.82 18.64 3.26
N GLU A 265 -12.95 17.34 3.02
CA GLU A 265 -14.25 16.66 3.13
C GLU A 265 -14.79 16.66 4.55
N LEU A 266 -13.96 16.34 5.54
CA LEU A 266 -14.36 16.34 6.95
C LEU A 266 -14.69 17.76 7.44
N GLU A 267 -13.93 18.76 7.02
CA GLU A 267 -14.23 20.17 7.29
C GLU A 267 -15.58 20.57 6.67
N ASN A 268 -15.85 20.18 5.42
CA ASN A 268 -17.13 20.47 4.78
C ASN A 268 -18.30 19.74 5.46
N GLN A 269 -18.11 18.49 5.89
CA GLN A 269 -19.10 17.76 6.70
C GLN A 269 -19.36 18.45 8.03
N SER A 270 -18.32 18.95 8.71
CA SER A 270 -18.47 19.70 9.96
C SER A 270 -19.22 21.02 9.77
N LYS A 271 -19.01 21.70 8.63
CA LYS A 271 -19.75 22.91 8.24
C LYS A 271 -21.21 22.61 7.86
N GLY A 272 -21.48 21.46 7.24
CA GLY A 272 -22.81 21.00 6.86
C GLY A 272 -23.69 20.53 8.03
N GLN A 273 -23.10 20.12 9.15
CA GLN A 273 -23.85 19.71 10.34
C GLN A 273 -24.34 20.89 11.21
N CYS A 274 -24.03 22.13 10.81
CA CYS A 274 -24.52 23.36 11.43
C CYS A 274 -25.49 24.14 10.53
N ASN A 275 -26.29 23.46 9.70
CA ASN A 275 -27.39 24.12 8.98
C ASN A 275 -28.73 23.37 9.09
N GLY A 276 -29.50 23.73 10.12
CA GLY A 276 -30.95 23.88 10.04
C GLY A 276 -31.81 22.62 10.10
N GLY A 277 -32.24 22.28 11.34
CA GLY A 277 -33.54 21.65 11.60
C GLY A 277 -33.62 20.15 11.32
N GLN A 278 -33.51 19.34 12.37
CA GLN A 278 -34.42 18.25 12.76
C GLN A 278 -33.78 17.54 13.96
N CYS A 279 -34.05 18.03 15.17
CA CYS A 279 -33.85 17.24 16.38
C CYS A 279 -35.11 16.35 16.52
N PRO A 280 -34.99 15.02 16.64
CA PRO A 280 -36.15 14.11 16.75
C PRO A 280 -36.81 14.12 18.13
N ASN A 281 -36.63 15.18 18.91
CA ASN A 281 -37.36 15.44 20.14
C ASN A 281 -37.70 16.93 20.16
N GLY A 282 -38.99 17.24 20.04
CA GLY A 282 -39.54 18.58 19.77
C GLY A 282 -39.30 19.60 20.89
N GLY A 283 -38.05 19.98 21.11
CA GLY A 283 -37.68 21.21 21.81
C GLY A 283 -37.53 22.33 20.79
N GLU A 284 -38.21 23.44 21.04
CA GLU A 284 -38.12 24.67 20.26
C GLU A 284 -36.68 25.20 20.29
N CYS A 285 -36.02 25.17 19.14
CA CYS A 285 -34.67 25.68 18.99
C CYS A 285 -34.72 27.20 18.78
N ASP A 286 -34.82 27.96 19.87
CA ASP A 286 -34.48 29.39 19.86
C ASP A 286 -32.99 29.54 19.53
N LYS A 287 -32.67 29.80 18.26
CA LYS A 287 -31.35 30.29 17.88
C LYS A 287 -31.25 31.74 18.31
N PRO A 288 -30.24 32.14 19.11
CA PRO A 288 -29.87 33.54 19.18
C PRO A 288 -29.33 33.93 17.80
N GLY A 289 -29.99 34.88 17.13
CA GLY A 289 -29.42 35.54 15.95
C GLY A 289 -28.08 36.21 16.28
N PRO A 290 -27.29 36.64 15.28
CA PRO A 290 -26.03 37.33 15.51
C PRO A 290 -26.30 38.63 16.29
N GLY A 291 -26.16 38.57 17.61
CA GLY A 291 -26.33 39.70 18.50
C GLY A 291 -25.21 40.69 18.27
N ASN A 292 -25.58 41.96 18.13
CA ASN A 292 -24.61 43.06 18.06
C ASN A 292 -23.83 43.11 19.40
N LEU A 293 -22.52 42.88 19.34
CA LEU A 293 -21.62 42.78 20.50
C LEU A 293 -21.33 44.13 21.19
N ASN A 294 -21.86 45.25 20.66
CA ASN A 294 -21.82 46.58 21.26
C ASN A 294 -23.22 47.23 21.28
N PRO A 295 -24.12 46.83 22.20
CA PRO A 295 -25.37 47.54 22.39
C PRO A 295 -25.13 48.83 23.19
N ASN A 296 -25.50 49.98 22.62
CA ASN A 296 -25.43 51.28 23.31
C ASN A 296 -26.57 51.49 24.33
N ASN A 297 -27.43 50.49 24.54
CA ASN A 297 -28.55 50.52 25.48
C ASN A 297 -28.68 49.16 26.21
N PRO A 298 -29.10 49.16 27.49
CA PRO A 298 -29.35 47.92 28.24
C PRO A 298 -30.50 47.10 27.63
N ALA A 299 -30.47 45.78 27.83
CA ALA A 299 -31.49 44.88 27.33
C ALA A 299 -32.84 45.08 28.05
N ASN A 300 -33.93 45.18 27.30
CA ASN A 300 -35.28 45.42 27.85
C ASN A 300 -35.87 44.19 28.56
N ASP A 301 -35.39 42.98 28.25
CA ASP A 301 -35.80 41.71 28.86
C ASP A 301 -34.57 40.89 29.24
N SER A 302 -34.68 40.07 30.29
CA SER A 302 -33.67 39.07 30.65
C SER A 302 -33.71 37.89 29.68
N ARG A 303 -33.10 38.06 28.51
CA ARG A 303 -32.90 36.99 27.51
C ARG A 303 -31.42 36.73 27.31
N ILE A 304 -31.08 35.51 26.91
CA ILE A 304 -29.71 35.14 26.52
C ILE A 304 -29.38 35.91 25.23
N MET A 305 -28.67 37.02 25.37
CA MET A 305 -28.13 37.76 24.23
C MET A 305 -26.99 36.94 23.61
N GLY A 306 -27.19 36.50 22.37
CA GLY A 306 -26.14 35.82 21.61
C GLY A 306 -24.94 36.72 21.37
N GLY A 307 -23.76 36.12 21.35
CA GLY A 307 -22.49 36.82 21.09
C GLY A 307 -21.29 35.96 21.48
N GLY A 308 -20.54 35.48 20.49
CA GLY A 308 -19.24 34.87 20.71
C GLY A 308 -18.17 35.95 20.72
N GLY A 309 -17.30 35.97 21.73
CA GLY A 309 -16.06 36.76 21.66
C GLY A 309 -15.21 36.31 20.47
N ASP A 310 -14.35 37.19 19.97
CA ASP A 310 -13.62 37.16 18.68
C ASP A 310 -12.80 35.87 18.37
N GLY A 311 -12.76 34.89 19.27
CA GLY A 311 -12.14 33.57 19.06
C GLY A 311 -10.63 33.59 18.86
N LYS A 312 -9.98 34.74 19.11
CA LYS A 312 -8.54 34.90 18.98
C LYS A 312 -7.84 34.39 20.23
N VAL A 313 -7.52 33.10 20.23
CA VAL A 313 -6.64 32.50 21.22
C VAL A 313 -5.20 32.89 20.87
N ASN A 314 -4.59 33.78 21.66
CA ASN A 314 -3.17 34.09 21.51
C ASN A 314 -2.33 33.06 22.28
N ASP A 315 -1.49 32.28 21.61
CA ASP A 315 -0.59 31.29 22.23
C ASP A 315 0.29 31.87 23.35
N LYS A 316 0.66 33.16 23.22
CA LYS A 316 1.41 33.89 24.26
C LYS A 316 0.59 34.11 25.53
N GLN A 317 -0.72 34.32 25.41
CA GLN A 317 -1.61 34.48 26.56
C GLN A 317 -1.86 33.14 27.25
N LEU A 318 -2.00 32.04 26.50
CA LEU A 318 -2.12 30.69 27.07
C LEU A 318 -0.88 30.27 27.87
N LYS A 319 0.33 30.54 27.36
CA LYS A 319 1.58 30.24 28.09
C LYS A 319 1.69 31.03 29.39
N LYS A 320 1.38 32.33 29.36
CA LYS A 320 1.33 33.17 30.57
C LYS A 320 0.29 32.68 31.57
N LEU A 321 -0.89 32.29 31.09
CA LEU A 321 -1.97 31.77 31.93
C LEU A 321 -1.55 30.50 32.69
N GLY A 322 -0.77 29.62 32.07
CA GLY A 322 -0.22 28.43 32.71
C GLY A 322 0.88 28.73 33.74
N GLU A 323 1.75 29.70 33.46
CA GLU A 323 2.85 30.11 34.35
C GLU A 323 2.35 30.92 35.56
N GLU A 324 1.27 31.69 35.39
CA GLU A 324 0.73 32.62 36.38
C GLU A 324 -0.56 32.11 37.03
N TRP A 325 -0.99 30.88 36.76
CA TRP A 325 -2.29 30.37 37.25
C TRP A 325 -2.48 30.54 38.76
N GLY A 326 -1.43 30.29 39.54
CA GLY A 326 -1.41 30.48 40.99
C GLY A 326 -1.46 31.94 41.47
N LYS A 327 -1.20 32.91 40.60
CA LYS A 327 -1.16 34.34 40.88
C LYS A 327 -2.38 35.10 40.36
N LEU A 328 -3.17 34.50 39.47
CA LEU A 328 -4.37 35.11 38.92
C LEU A 328 -5.45 35.30 40.00
N PRO A 329 -6.22 36.40 39.99
CA PRO A 329 -7.38 36.55 40.87
C PRO A 329 -8.49 35.54 40.54
N ALA A 330 -9.32 35.18 41.53
CA ALA A 330 -10.33 34.13 41.40
C ALA A 330 -11.31 34.33 40.22
N SER A 331 -11.68 35.59 39.95
CA SER A 331 -12.56 35.96 38.83
C SER A 331 -11.95 35.63 37.47
N GLU A 332 -10.65 35.87 37.28
CA GLU A 332 -9.97 35.60 36.01
C GLU A 332 -9.76 34.10 35.78
N ARG A 333 -9.51 33.33 36.85
CA ARG A 333 -9.46 31.87 36.76
C ARG A 333 -10.82 31.27 36.38
N ALA A 334 -11.91 31.74 36.98
CA ALA A 334 -13.25 31.28 36.65
C ALA A 334 -13.62 31.58 35.18
N LYS A 335 -13.27 32.78 34.70
CA LYS A 335 -13.47 33.18 33.31
C LYS A 335 -12.66 32.32 32.34
N ALA A 336 -11.40 32.02 32.65
CA ALA A 336 -10.56 31.14 31.84
C ALA A 336 -11.11 29.70 31.78
N ILE A 337 -11.59 29.16 32.91
CA ILE A 337 -12.21 27.83 32.95
C ILE A 337 -13.49 27.81 32.09
N GLN A 338 -14.33 28.85 32.18
CA GLN A 338 -15.53 28.97 31.36
C GLN A 338 -15.21 29.05 29.87
N GLU A 339 -14.20 29.85 29.50
CA GLU A 339 -13.77 30.03 28.11
C GLU A 339 -13.21 28.73 27.52
N ILE A 340 -12.39 28.01 28.28
CA ILE A 340 -11.86 26.70 27.90
C ILE A 340 -13.01 25.70 27.73
N THR A 341 -13.96 25.67 28.68
CA THR A 341 -15.06 24.68 28.72
C THR A 341 -16.17 24.94 27.70
N ARG A 342 -16.28 26.18 27.17
CA ARG A 342 -17.38 26.62 26.31
C ARG A 342 -17.53 25.78 25.03
N ASP A 343 -16.41 25.44 24.40
CA ASP A 343 -16.38 24.82 23.06
C ASP A 343 -16.07 23.31 23.12
N MET A 344 -16.02 22.70 24.31
CA MET A 344 -15.65 21.30 24.50
C MET A 344 -16.83 20.32 24.61
N PRO A 345 -16.69 19.10 24.04
CA PRO A 345 -17.67 18.03 24.20
C PRO A 345 -17.93 17.67 25.68
N PRO A 346 -19.18 17.40 26.09
CA PRO A 346 -19.55 17.12 27.49
C PRO A 346 -18.75 16.01 28.18
N LYS A 347 -18.27 15.01 27.42
CA LYS A 347 -17.47 13.89 27.93
C LYS A 347 -16.13 14.31 28.55
N PHE A 348 -15.60 15.48 28.20
CA PHE A 348 -14.30 15.95 28.68
C PHE A 348 -14.40 16.91 29.88
N ARG A 349 -15.60 17.41 30.20
CA ARG A 349 -15.82 18.28 31.36
C ARG A 349 -15.29 17.73 32.68
N PRO A 350 -15.58 16.47 33.08
CA PRO A 350 -15.14 15.97 34.38
C PRO A 350 -13.60 15.86 34.50
N MET A 351 -12.92 15.49 33.41
CA MET A 351 -11.45 15.37 33.37
C MET A 351 -10.75 16.73 33.56
N ILE A 352 -11.39 17.79 33.08
CA ILE A 352 -10.82 19.14 33.05
C ILE A 352 -11.09 19.85 34.37
N GLU A 353 -12.27 19.64 34.95
CA GLU A 353 -12.55 20.02 36.33
C GLU A 353 -11.56 19.36 37.31
N GLU A 354 -11.23 18.08 37.10
CA GLU A 354 -10.23 17.37 37.90
C GLU A 354 -8.82 17.94 37.71
N TYR A 355 -8.43 18.24 36.46
CA TYR A 355 -7.18 18.94 36.15
C TYR A 355 -7.08 20.29 36.87
N PHE A 356 -8.09 21.17 36.76
CA PHE A 356 -8.06 22.48 37.41
C PHE A 356 -8.15 22.40 38.94
N LYS A 357 -8.85 21.40 39.50
CA LYS A 357 -8.81 21.10 40.94
C LYS A 357 -7.41 20.73 41.40
N SER A 358 -6.71 19.87 40.65
CA SER A 358 -5.32 19.49 40.94
C SER A 358 -4.37 20.69 40.84
N LEU A 359 -4.62 21.57 39.87
CA LEU A 359 -3.79 22.74 39.60
C LEU A 359 -3.97 23.82 40.67
N ASN A 360 -5.19 24.05 41.16
CA ASN A 360 -5.43 24.92 42.34
C ASN A 360 -4.74 24.38 43.60
N LYS A 361 -4.74 23.05 43.80
CA LYS A 361 -4.06 22.39 44.91
C LYS A 361 -2.53 22.54 44.84
N LEU A 362 -1.95 22.44 43.65
CA LEU A 362 -0.51 22.63 43.43
C LEU A 362 -0.05 24.06 43.73
N HIS A 363 -0.90 25.05 43.47
CA HIS A 363 -0.58 26.46 43.70
C HIS A 363 -1.04 27.00 45.06
N ASN A 364 -1.55 26.17 45.98
CA ASN A 364 -2.06 26.56 47.29
C ASN A 364 -3.15 27.66 47.24
N VAL A 365 -3.94 27.64 46.17
CA VAL A 365 -5.00 28.60 45.93
C VAL A 365 -6.32 27.99 46.39
N GLN A 366 -7.00 28.63 47.34
CA GLN A 366 -8.33 28.19 47.79
C GLN A 366 -9.36 28.26 46.64
N PRO A 367 -10.35 27.34 46.62
CA PRO A 367 -11.31 27.19 45.53
C PRO A 367 -12.05 28.47 45.18
#